data_AF-A0A9P0LEG9-F1
#
_entry.id   AF-A0A9P0LEG9-F1
#
_cell.length_a   1.000
_cell.length_b   1.000
_cell.length_c   1.000
_cell.angle_alpha   90.00
_cell.angle_beta   90.00
_cell.angle_gamma   90.00
#
_symmetry.space_group_name_H-M   'P 1'
#
loop_
_entity.id
_entity.type
_entity.pdbx_description
1 polymer ?
#
loop_
_entity_poly.entity_id
_entity_poly.type
_entity_poly.pdbx_seq_one_letter_code
_entity_poly.pdbx_strand_id
1 'polypeptide(L)'
;MFEMECNRGIVNFNEEEQIVNESRDDEEGTSSPLPGTKNILLKGQMKYIRDVNAVFYLCSPVINDLDDLTDQALYLNDLNPHGLSKELVLAGWQHNSKLEIMFDKAEQRSEELSRNYELLDTWKRRGDELLYSMIPKTVADRLSKTKSSLSTCEAFEAVSILFCELVGLLSSTVKETMVVVETMNAVFSCFDALMDRFNVYKVETVGQIYMVASGAPERTEMHAQNIAELALAMLESIRDIKTPDDHEVEIRIGNIPAPKIIST
;
A
#
# COMPACT_ATOMS: atom_id res chain seq x y z
N MET A 1 31.78 24.21 -46.32
CA MET A 1 31.41 24.70 -44.98
C MET A 1 32.70 24.74 -44.19
N PHE A 2 32.97 25.84 -43.51
CA PHE A 2 34.20 26.06 -42.77
C PHE A 2 33.88 26.11 -41.27
N GLU A 3 34.81 25.63 -40.47
CA GLU A 3 34.78 25.75 -39.02
C GLU A 3 35.95 26.63 -38.61
N MET A 4 35.67 27.61 -37.75
CA MET A 4 36.65 28.55 -37.24
C MET A 4 36.53 28.56 -35.73
N GLU A 5 37.57 28.11 -35.06
CA GLU A 5 37.67 28.22 -33.61
C GLU A 5 38.21 29.61 -33.26
N CYS A 6 37.40 30.39 -32.57
CA CYS A 6 37.82 31.69 -32.04
C CYS A 6 38.43 31.49 -30.66
N ASN A 7 39.76 31.47 -30.61
CA ASN A 7 40.50 31.56 -29.36
C ASN A 7 40.25 32.94 -28.74
N ARG A 8 39.69 32.97 -27.52
CA ARG A 8 39.69 34.19 -26.73
C ARG A 8 41.09 34.38 -26.17
N GLY A 9 41.90 35.20 -26.85
CA GLY A 9 43.19 35.63 -26.31
C GLY A 9 42.94 36.33 -24.97
N ILE A 10 43.38 35.73 -23.87
CA ILE A 10 43.48 36.40 -22.60
C ILE A 10 44.56 37.47 -22.78
N VAL A 11 44.16 38.71 -23.09
CA VAL A 11 45.07 39.85 -23.02
C VAL A 11 45.23 40.18 -21.54
N ASN A 12 46.15 39.48 -20.87
CA ASN A 12 46.67 39.90 -19.57
C ASN A 12 47.50 41.17 -19.79
N PHE A 13 46.90 42.34 -19.63
CA PHE A 13 47.62 43.58 -19.35
C PHE A 13 47.83 43.66 -17.82
N ASN A 14 48.94 43.09 -17.35
CA ASN A 14 49.90 43.70 -16.44
C ASN A 14 50.91 42.67 -15.93
N GLU A 15 52.19 43.03 -16.09
CA GLU A 15 53.40 42.65 -15.33
C GLU A 15 53.07 42.36 -13.85
N GLU A 16 53.61 41.38 -13.13
CA GLU A 16 55.02 40.99 -12.94
C GLU A 16 55.07 39.65 -12.16
N GLU A 17 56.24 39.00 -12.15
CA GLU A 17 56.56 37.72 -11.52
C GLU A 17 56.17 37.59 -10.03
N GLN A 18 55.61 36.43 -9.63
CA GLN A 18 56.22 35.63 -8.55
C GLN A 18 55.66 34.20 -8.48
N ILE A 19 56.55 33.26 -8.79
CA ILE A 19 56.43 31.84 -8.46
C ILE A 19 56.90 31.67 -7.01
N VAL A 20 56.02 31.25 -6.10
CA VAL A 20 56.39 30.37 -4.98
C VAL A 20 55.20 29.45 -4.66
N ASN A 21 55.42 28.14 -4.86
CA ASN A 21 54.58 27.06 -4.38
C ASN A 21 54.46 27.08 -2.84
N GLU A 22 53.28 26.78 -2.31
CA GLU A 22 53.16 25.74 -1.27
C GLU A 22 51.74 25.17 -1.18
N SER A 23 51.72 23.88 -0.83
CA SER A 23 50.73 22.81 -0.95
C SER A 23 49.49 22.82 -0.03
N ARG A 24 48.45 22.06 -0.48
CA ARG A 24 47.45 21.26 0.30
C ARG A 24 46.32 22.05 1.00
N ASP A 25 45.02 21.71 0.98
CA ASP A 25 44.28 20.44 0.86
C ASP A 25 42.86 20.65 0.23
N ASP A 26 42.32 19.56 -0.35
CA ASP A 26 40.92 19.14 -0.59
C ASP A 26 39.74 20.12 -0.43
N GLU A 27 39.07 20.47 -1.55
CA GLU A 27 37.61 20.52 -1.69
C GLU A 27 37.21 20.19 -3.15
N GLU A 28 36.54 19.05 -3.39
CA GLU A 28 35.79 18.77 -4.62
C GLU A 28 34.54 19.67 -4.66
N GLY A 29 34.75 20.96 -4.87
CA GLY A 29 33.74 21.85 -5.40
C GLY A 29 33.79 21.78 -6.92
N THR A 30 32.71 21.36 -7.56
CA THR A 30 32.51 21.56 -9.00
C THR A 30 32.40 23.06 -9.24
N SER A 31 33.54 23.75 -9.26
CA SER A 31 33.61 25.17 -9.60
C SER A 31 33.14 25.26 -11.05
N SER A 32 31.94 25.78 -11.27
CA SER A 32 31.50 26.14 -12.60
C SER A 32 32.58 27.02 -13.22
N PRO A 33 33.06 26.70 -14.44
CA PRO A 33 34.08 27.50 -15.08
C PRO A 33 33.63 28.97 -15.09
N LEU A 34 34.55 29.88 -14.77
CA LEU A 34 34.28 31.32 -14.89
C LEU A 34 33.73 31.61 -16.30
N PRO A 35 32.69 32.45 -16.45
CA PRO A 35 32.08 32.71 -17.75
C PRO A 35 33.14 33.17 -18.76
N GLY A 36 33.19 32.50 -19.92
CA GLY A 36 34.09 32.87 -21.01
C GLY A 36 35.46 32.20 -21.01
N THR A 37 35.63 31.12 -20.25
CA THR A 37 36.86 30.29 -20.24
C THR A 37 36.97 29.35 -21.44
N LYS A 38 35.88 29.04 -22.14
CA LYS A 38 35.88 28.17 -23.32
C LYS A 38 35.92 28.96 -24.64
N ASN A 39 36.64 28.40 -25.62
CA ASN A 39 36.69 28.91 -26.99
C ASN A 39 35.32 28.77 -27.67
N ILE A 40 35.05 29.67 -28.63
CA ILE A 40 33.80 29.65 -29.39
C ILE A 40 34.05 28.95 -30.72
N LEU A 41 33.28 27.91 -31.01
CA LEU A 41 33.31 27.25 -32.32
C LEU A 41 32.28 27.87 -33.26
N LEU A 42 32.75 28.55 -34.29
CA LEU A 42 31.91 29.19 -35.30
C LEU A 42 31.90 28.36 -36.57
N LYS A 43 30.71 27.93 -37.01
CA LYS A 43 30.52 27.16 -38.23
C LYS A 43 29.79 27.97 -39.28
N GLY A 44 30.31 28.03 -40.49
CA GLY A 44 29.83 28.99 -41.48
C GLY A 44 30.31 28.80 -42.90
N GLN A 45 29.99 29.78 -43.75
CA GLN A 45 30.48 29.87 -45.12
C GLN A 45 31.28 31.16 -45.30
N MET A 46 32.41 31.04 -45.99
CA MET A 46 33.20 32.19 -46.43
C MET A 46 32.81 32.55 -47.87
N LYS A 47 32.51 33.83 -48.12
CA LYS A 47 32.15 34.35 -49.44
C LYS A 47 33.01 35.55 -49.78
N TYR A 48 33.72 35.46 -50.89
CA TYR A 48 34.51 36.58 -51.42
C TYR A 48 33.62 37.50 -52.26
N ILE A 49 33.65 38.80 -51.96
CA ILE A 49 32.95 39.84 -52.72
C ILE A 49 33.99 40.68 -53.45
N ARG A 50 33.95 40.61 -54.79
CA ARG A 50 34.94 41.24 -55.68
C ARG A 50 34.91 42.76 -55.60
N ASP A 51 33.71 43.35 -55.45
CA ASP A 51 33.51 44.80 -55.50
C ASP A 51 34.17 45.55 -54.34
N VAL A 52 34.34 44.89 -53.19
CA VAL A 52 34.99 45.44 -51.99
C VAL A 52 36.33 44.76 -51.67
N ASN A 53 36.76 43.82 -52.52
CA ASN A 53 37.96 42.99 -52.33
C ASN A 53 38.07 42.41 -50.90
N ALA A 54 36.98 41.85 -50.37
CA ALA A 54 36.90 41.34 -49.01
C ALA A 54 36.22 39.97 -48.95
N VAL A 55 36.62 39.14 -47.96
CA VAL A 55 35.97 37.86 -47.65
C VAL A 55 35.05 38.06 -46.45
N PHE A 56 33.76 37.79 -46.63
CA PHE A 56 32.79 37.74 -45.55
C PHE A 56 32.67 36.31 -45.02
N TYR A 57 32.76 36.15 -43.69
CA TYR A 57 32.44 34.89 -43.03
C TYR A 57 31.07 35.00 -42.36
N LEU A 58 30.10 34.24 -42.86
CA LEU A 58 28.77 34.13 -42.27
C LEU A 58 28.71 32.83 -41.48
N CYS A 59 28.65 32.94 -40.15
CA CYS A 59 28.71 31.80 -39.24
C CYS A 59 27.64 31.84 -38.15
N SER A 60 27.39 30.68 -37.55
CA SER A 60 26.62 30.54 -36.33
C SER A 60 27.47 29.78 -35.31
N PRO A 61 27.43 30.14 -34.02
CA PRO A 61 28.09 29.37 -32.98
C PRO A 61 27.44 27.99 -32.87
N VAL A 62 28.27 26.97 -32.66
CA VAL A 62 27.83 25.61 -32.38
C VAL A 62 27.69 25.46 -30.87
N ILE A 63 26.47 25.24 -30.40
CA ILE A 63 26.12 25.19 -28.98
C ILE A 63 25.26 23.96 -28.77
N ASN A 64 25.59 23.15 -27.76
CA ASN A 64 24.85 21.94 -27.45
C ASN A 64 23.78 22.19 -26.37
N ASP A 65 24.13 22.96 -25.34
CA ASP A 65 23.28 23.18 -24.17
C ASP A 65 23.34 24.64 -23.67
N LEU A 66 22.43 25.01 -22.77
CA LEU A 66 22.40 26.34 -22.15
C LEU A 66 23.66 26.64 -21.33
N ASP A 67 24.26 25.61 -20.74
CA ASP A 67 25.48 25.75 -19.94
C ASP A 67 26.68 26.07 -20.83
N ASP A 68 26.77 25.42 -22.00
CA ASP A 68 27.81 25.68 -23.01
C ASP A 68 27.73 27.13 -23.54
N LEU A 69 26.53 27.67 -23.66
CA LEU A 69 26.29 29.08 -24.02
C LEU A 69 26.88 30.04 -22.96
N THR A 70 26.73 29.71 -21.68
CA THR A 70 27.26 30.49 -20.55
C THR A 70 28.79 30.35 -20.44
N ASP A 71 29.31 29.14 -20.63
CA ASP A 71 30.75 28.86 -20.65
C ASP A 71 31.48 29.61 -21.77
N GLN A 72 30.83 29.76 -22.93
CA GLN A 72 31.31 30.54 -24.08
C GLN A 72 31.06 32.05 -23.91
N ALA A 73 30.50 32.50 -22.78
CA ALA A 73 30.00 33.85 -22.52
C ALA A 73 29.26 34.45 -23.73
N LEU A 74 28.33 33.67 -24.25
CA LEU A 74 27.30 34.13 -25.18
C LEU A 74 25.99 34.24 -24.41
N TYR A 75 25.09 35.08 -24.88
CA TYR A 75 23.72 35.16 -24.38
C TYR A 75 22.75 34.59 -25.41
N LEU A 76 21.59 34.10 -24.96
CA LEU A 76 20.53 33.62 -25.85
C LEU A 76 20.04 34.69 -26.84
N ASN A 77 20.25 35.97 -26.50
CA ASN A 77 19.95 37.12 -27.35
C ASN A 77 21.00 37.35 -28.45
N ASP A 78 22.22 36.82 -28.30
CA ASP A 78 23.28 36.91 -29.31
C ASP A 78 23.07 35.90 -30.45
N LEU A 79 22.20 34.91 -30.24
CA LEU A 79 21.83 33.94 -31.27
C LEU A 79 20.81 34.52 -32.24
N ASN A 80 21.00 34.19 -33.52
CA ASN A 80 20.05 34.55 -34.57
C ASN A 80 18.64 34.03 -34.24
N PRO A 81 17.62 34.89 -34.16
CA PRO A 81 16.24 34.47 -33.84
C PRO A 81 15.61 33.57 -34.90
N HIS A 82 16.12 33.60 -36.13
CA HIS A 82 15.67 32.75 -37.23
C HIS A 82 16.63 31.59 -37.53
N GLY A 83 17.65 31.39 -36.67
CA GLY A 83 18.65 30.34 -36.81
C GLY A 83 18.26 29.07 -36.05
N LEU A 84 18.70 27.92 -36.57
CA LEU A 84 18.46 26.60 -35.98
C LEU A 84 19.17 26.41 -34.62
N SER A 85 20.27 27.12 -34.38
CA SER A 85 21.04 27.01 -33.13
C SER A 85 20.23 27.41 -31.90
N LYS A 86 19.44 28.50 -32.01
CA LYS A 86 18.57 28.94 -30.92
C LYS A 86 17.43 27.96 -30.66
N GLU A 87 16.82 27.43 -31.73
CA GLU A 87 15.74 26.44 -31.63
C GLU A 87 16.23 25.14 -30.98
N LEU A 88 17.42 24.66 -31.36
CA LEU A 88 18.00 23.43 -30.81
C LEU A 88 18.25 23.53 -29.31
N VAL A 89 18.86 24.63 -28.85
CA VAL A 89 19.13 24.87 -27.43
C VAL A 89 17.83 24.93 -26.62
N LEU A 90 16.81 25.63 -27.14
CA LEU A 90 15.50 25.73 -26.47
C LEU A 90 14.76 24.38 -26.44
N ALA A 91 14.82 23.60 -27.53
CA ALA A 91 14.20 22.29 -27.61
C ALA A 91 14.87 21.28 -26.66
N GLY A 92 16.20 21.30 -26.57
CA GLY A 92 16.97 20.49 -25.61
C GLY A 92 16.59 20.82 -24.17
N TRP A 93 16.54 22.11 -23.83
CA TRP A 93 16.12 22.56 -22.49
C TRP A 93 14.70 22.13 -22.13
N GLN A 94 13.74 22.31 -23.04
CA GLN A 94 12.35 21.87 -22.83
C GLN A 94 12.25 20.35 -22.65
N HIS A 95 13.04 19.59 -23.41
CA HIS A 95 13.04 18.13 -23.32
C HIS A 95 13.59 17.65 -21.98
N ASN A 96 14.72 18.21 -21.53
CA ASN A 96 15.34 17.85 -20.25
C ASN A 96 14.42 18.18 -19.07
N SER A 97 13.81 19.37 -19.04
CA SER A 97 12.85 19.73 -17.99
C SER A 97 11.63 18.80 -17.98
N LYS A 98 11.15 18.38 -19.16
CA LYS A 98 10.03 17.43 -19.27
C LYS A 98 10.40 16.04 -18.74
N LEU A 99 11.63 15.58 -19.01
CA LEU A 99 12.14 14.30 -18.53
C LEU A 99 12.22 14.28 -17.00
N GLU A 100 12.71 15.35 -16.38
CA GLU A 100 12.77 15.51 -14.93
C GLU A 100 11.38 15.38 -14.30
N ILE A 101 10.40 16.14 -14.79
CA ILE A 101 9.00 16.06 -14.32
C ILE A 101 8.41 14.65 -14.51
N MET A 102 8.75 13.97 -15.61
CA MET A 102 8.28 12.60 -15.87
C MET A 102 8.88 11.60 -14.89
N PHE A 103 10.15 11.76 -14.55
CA PHE A 103 10.85 10.92 -13.59
C PHE A 103 10.23 11.06 -12.20
N ASP A 104 10.05 12.30 -11.72
CA ASP A 104 9.40 12.58 -10.45
C ASP A 104 7.99 11.98 -10.37
N LYS A 105 7.21 12.13 -11.45
CA LYS A 105 5.86 11.54 -11.53
C LYS A 105 5.89 10.01 -11.53
N ALA A 106 6.86 9.39 -12.18
CA ALA A 106 7.00 7.94 -12.20
C ALA A 106 7.39 7.40 -10.82
N GLU A 107 8.29 8.08 -10.12
CA GLU A 107 8.67 7.78 -8.75
C GLU A 107 7.48 7.90 -7.80
N GLN A 108 6.77 9.03 -7.82
CA GLN A 108 5.55 9.23 -7.02
C GLN A 108 4.51 8.14 -7.28
N ARG A 109 4.28 7.77 -8.56
CA ARG A 109 3.33 6.71 -8.91
C ARG A 109 3.78 5.34 -8.41
N SER A 110 5.09 5.07 -8.41
CA SER A 110 5.66 3.83 -7.86
C SER A 110 5.43 3.75 -6.34
N GLU A 111 5.64 4.85 -5.62
CA GLU A 111 5.37 4.92 -4.19
C GLU A 111 3.88 4.76 -3.87
N GLU A 112 3.01 5.48 -4.59
CA GLU A 112 1.56 5.36 -4.44
C GLU A 112 1.08 3.94 -4.68
N LEU A 113 1.60 3.29 -5.73
CA LEU A 113 1.28 1.91 -6.03
C LEU A 113 1.73 0.96 -4.92
N SER A 114 2.94 1.16 -4.39
CA SER A 114 3.49 0.37 -3.28
C SER A 114 2.62 0.50 -2.03
N ARG A 115 2.24 1.73 -1.63
CA ARG A 115 1.32 1.98 -0.51
C ARG A 115 -0.05 1.33 -0.73
N ASN A 116 -0.58 1.42 -1.95
CA ASN A 116 -1.87 0.80 -2.28
C ASN A 116 -1.81 -0.72 -2.19
N TYR A 117 -0.69 -1.35 -2.60
CA TYR A 117 -0.50 -2.79 -2.43
C TYR A 117 -0.44 -3.21 -0.97
N GLU A 118 0.27 -2.46 -0.12
CA GLU A 118 0.30 -2.72 1.33
C GLU A 118 -1.11 -2.60 1.96
N LEU A 119 -1.84 -1.53 1.61
CA LEU A 119 -3.21 -1.37 2.07
C LEU A 119 -4.09 -2.53 1.60
N LEU A 120 -3.99 -2.92 0.33
CA LEU A 120 -4.76 -4.04 -0.22
C LEU A 120 -4.45 -5.34 0.53
N ASP A 121 -3.20 -5.62 0.86
CA ASP A 121 -2.82 -6.79 1.67
C ASP A 121 -3.44 -6.73 3.07
N THR A 122 -3.38 -5.58 3.75
CA THR A 122 -3.99 -5.43 5.07
C THR A 122 -5.51 -5.63 5.03
N TRP A 123 -6.19 -5.08 4.03
CA TRP A 123 -7.63 -5.24 3.85
C TRP A 123 -8.00 -6.67 3.51
N LYS A 124 -7.22 -7.34 2.67
CA LYS A 124 -7.41 -8.75 2.34
C LYS A 124 -7.28 -9.63 3.58
N ARG A 125 -6.23 -9.41 4.39
CA ARG A 125 -6.01 -10.15 5.63
C ARG A 125 -7.15 -9.95 6.64
N ARG A 126 -7.59 -8.70 6.83
CA ARG A 126 -8.77 -8.40 7.68
C ARG A 126 -10.04 -9.06 7.16
N GLY A 127 -10.22 -9.08 5.83
CA GLY A 127 -11.34 -9.77 5.19
C GLY A 127 -11.32 -11.27 5.44
N ASP A 128 -10.15 -11.90 5.30
CA ASP A 128 -9.95 -13.33 5.57
C ASP A 128 -10.16 -13.65 7.06
N GLU A 129 -9.59 -12.85 7.97
CA GLU A 129 -9.81 -12.97 9.43
C GLU A 129 -11.29 -12.90 9.79
N LEU A 130 -12.02 -11.91 9.25
CA LEU A 130 -13.45 -11.77 9.47
C LEU A 130 -14.23 -12.98 8.92
N LEU A 131 -13.88 -13.46 7.72
CA LEU A 131 -14.54 -14.61 7.11
C LEU A 131 -14.39 -15.86 7.99
N TYR A 132 -13.19 -16.15 8.48
CA TYR A 132 -12.94 -17.29 9.36
C TYR A 132 -13.51 -17.10 10.77
N SER A 133 -13.75 -15.85 11.20
CA SER A 133 -14.40 -15.57 12.49
C SER A 133 -15.91 -15.82 12.48
N MET A 134 -16.56 -15.69 11.32
CA MET A 134 -18.01 -15.86 11.18
C MET A 134 -18.42 -17.26 10.72
N ILE A 135 -17.57 -17.92 9.93
CA ILE A 135 -17.90 -19.17 9.24
C ILE A 135 -16.73 -20.15 9.41
N PRO A 136 -17.00 -21.45 9.60
CA PRO A 136 -15.95 -22.43 9.86
C PRO A 136 -15.04 -22.58 8.65
N LYS A 137 -13.75 -22.85 8.93
CA LYS A 137 -12.66 -22.84 7.93
C LYS A 137 -12.96 -23.70 6.70
N THR A 138 -13.51 -24.90 6.89
CA THR A 138 -13.86 -25.82 5.80
C THR A 138 -14.88 -25.23 4.83
N VAL A 139 -15.84 -24.45 5.33
CA VAL A 139 -16.88 -23.78 4.57
C VAL A 139 -16.32 -22.49 3.95
N ALA A 140 -15.54 -21.71 4.70
CA ALA A 140 -14.86 -20.50 4.23
C ALA A 140 -13.90 -20.79 3.05
N ASP A 141 -13.13 -21.88 3.11
CA ASP A 141 -12.25 -22.33 2.03
C ASP A 141 -13.01 -22.72 0.76
N ARG A 142 -14.19 -23.32 0.92
CA ARG A 142 -15.07 -23.68 -0.21
C ARG A 142 -15.68 -22.44 -0.85
N LEU A 143 -16.11 -21.47 -0.04
CA LEU A 143 -16.68 -20.20 -0.51
C LEU A 143 -15.63 -19.29 -1.16
N SER A 144 -14.39 -19.29 -0.67
CA SER A 144 -13.30 -18.52 -1.28
C SER A 144 -12.91 -19.07 -2.65
N LYS A 145 -12.94 -20.40 -2.81
CA LYS A 145 -12.62 -21.08 -4.08
C LYS A 145 -13.78 -21.09 -5.07
N THR A 146 -15.02 -21.18 -4.59
CA THR A 146 -16.21 -21.35 -5.43
C THR A 146 -17.15 -20.16 -5.28
N LYS A 147 -17.48 -19.48 -6.40
CA LYS A 147 -18.39 -18.33 -6.41
C LYS A 147 -19.88 -18.66 -6.15
N SER A 148 -20.23 -19.90 -5.82
CA SER A 148 -21.63 -20.35 -5.70
C SER A 148 -21.91 -20.96 -4.34
N SER A 149 -22.74 -20.27 -3.54
CA SER A 149 -23.20 -20.72 -2.23
C SER A 149 -23.93 -22.08 -2.29
N LEU A 150 -24.57 -22.40 -3.42
CA LEU A 150 -25.34 -23.63 -3.60
C LEU A 150 -24.46 -24.89 -3.66
N SER A 151 -23.18 -24.73 -4.00
CA SER A 151 -22.21 -25.84 -4.00
C SER A 151 -21.71 -26.19 -2.60
N THR A 152 -22.04 -25.36 -1.60
CA THR A 152 -21.60 -25.50 -0.22
C THR A 152 -22.61 -26.27 0.64
N CYS A 153 -23.87 -26.36 0.21
CA CYS A 153 -24.91 -27.12 0.91
C CYS A 153 -24.55 -28.61 0.97
N GLU A 154 -24.56 -29.18 2.18
CA GLU A 154 -24.22 -30.57 2.42
C GLU A 154 -25.19 -31.18 3.44
N ALA A 155 -25.59 -32.43 3.18
CA ALA A 155 -26.42 -33.19 4.11
C ALA A 155 -25.53 -33.95 5.09
N PHE A 156 -25.79 -33.78 6.39
CA PHE A 156 -25.09 -34.50 7.45
C PHE A 156 -26.02 -35.58 8.03
N GLU A 157 -25.50 -36.80 8.14
CA GLU A 157 -26.27 -37.99 8.56
C GLU A 157 -26.31 -38.19 10.07
N ALA A 158 -25.38 -37.60 10.80
CA ALA A 158 -25.25 -37.80 12.25
C ALA A 158 -24.79 -36.49 12.88
N VAL A 159 -25.73 -35.76 13.49
CA VAL A 159 -25.48 -34.45 14.10
C VAL A 159 -26.24 -34.37 15.42
N SER A 160 -25.60 -33.81 16.44
CA SER A 160 -26.24 -33.49 17.72
C SER A 160 -26.27 -31.97 17.88
N ILE A 161 -27.44 -31.44 18.23
CA ILE A 161 -27.63 -30.01 18.52
C ILE A 161 -27.95 -29.84 20.00
N LEU A 162 -27.30 -28.86 20.63
CA LEU A 162 -27.63 -28.38 21.96
C LEU A 162 -28.19 -26.96 21.88
N PHE A 163 -29.29 -26.78 22.60
CA PHE A 163 -29.93 -25.49 22.83
C PHE A 163 -29.74 -25.11 24.29
N CYS A 164 -29.14 -23.96 24.55
CA CYS A 164 -29.01 -23.39 25.87
C CYS A 164 -29.75 -22.06 25.91
N GLU A 165 -30.84 -22.00 26.66
CA GLU A 165 -31.62 -20.79 26.90
C GLU A 165 -31.18 -20.16 28.22
N LEU A 166 -30.85 -18.87 28.20
CA LEU A 166 -30.67 -18.07 29.41
C LEU A 166 -32.03 -17.69 29.97
N VAL A 167 -32.31 -18.05 31.23
CA VAL A 167 -33.59 -17.80 31.89
C VAL A 167 -33.45 -16.64 32.88
N GLY A 168 -34.49 -15.81 32.98
CA GLY A 168 -34.56 -14.76 34.01
C GLY A 168 -34.03 -13.38 33.60
N LEU A 169 -33.55 -13.21 32.36
CA LEU A 169 -33.09 -11.92 31.85
C LEU A 169 -34.24 -11.17 31.16
N LEU A 170 -35.06 -10.50 31.96
CA LEU A 170 -36.11 -9.57 31.51
C LEU A 170 -35.69 -8.14 31.85
N SER A 171 -35.48 -7.30 30.84
CA SER A 171 -35.20 -5.88 31.02
C SER A 171 -36.48 -5.07 30.84
N SER A 172 -36.84 -4.27 31.84
CA SER A 172 -37.97 -3.34 31.78
C SER A 172 -37.51 -1.89 31.52
N THR A 173 -36.25 -1.58 31.85
CA THR A 173 -35.66 -0.25 31.73
C THR A 173 -34.39 -0.26 30.86
N VAL A 174 -34.11 0.83 30.13
CA VAL A 174 -32.90 0.98 29.27
C VAL A 174 -31.58 0.73 30.03
N LYS A 175 -31.50 1.09 31.32
CA LYS A 175 -30.32 0.81 32.17
C LYS A 175 -30.15 -0.69 32.47
N GLU A 176 -31.24 -1.40 32.74
CA GLU A 176 -31.22 -2.85 32.94
C GLU A 176 -30.84 -3.56 31.63
N THR A 177 -31.18 -2.99 30.47
CA THR A 177 -30.83 -3.57 29.17
C THR A 177 -29.32 -3.67 28.98
N MET A 178 -28.56 -2.65 29.40
CA MET A 178 -27.09 -2.68 29.31
C MET A 178 -26.49 -3.79 30.18
N VAL A 179 -26.98 -3.93 31.42
CA VAL A 179 -26.52 -4.97 32.35
C VAL A 179 -26.86 -6.38 31.84
N VAL A 180 -28.04 -6.54 31.24
CA VAL A 180 -28.45 -7.80 30.58
C VAL A 180 -27.52 -8.15 29.43
N VAL A 181 -27.16 -7.17 28.58
CA VAL A 181 -26.24 -7.40 27.45
C VAL A 181 -24.83 -7.74 27.95
N GLU A 182 -24.32 -7.05 28.96
CA GLU A 182 -23.01 -7.35 29.56
C GLU A 182 -22.98 -8.74 30.18
N THR A 183 -24.03 -9.13 30.89
CA THR A 183 -24.20 -10.48 31.46
C THR A 183 -24.23 -11.54 30.37
N MET A 184 -25.03 -11.33 29.32
CA MET A 184 -25.12 -12.24 28.19
C MET A 184 -23.76 -12.39 27.49
N ASN A 185 -23.04 -11.29 27.30
CA ASN A 185 -21.70 -11.31 26.70
C ASN A 185 -20.69 -12.08 27.57
N ALA A 186 -20.73 -11.93 28.89
CA ALA A 186 -19.88 -12.68 29.81
C ALA A 186 -20.15 -14.20 29.74
N VAL A 187 -21.43 -14.60 29.74
CA VAL A 187 -21.82 -16.01 29.64
C VAL A 187 -21.44 -16.61 28.29
N PHE A 188 -21.76 -15.93 27.19
CA PHE A 188 -21.43 -16.41 25.86
C PHE A 188 -19.92 -16.46 25.62
N SER A 189 -19.15 -15.51 26.16
CA SER A 189 -17.69 -15.56 26.08
C SER A 189 -17.11 -16.76 26.83
N CYS A 190 -17.70 -17.11 27.99
CA CYS A 190 -17.31 -18.30 28.74
C CYS A 190 -17.62 -19.59 27.96
N PHE A 191 -18.81 -19.68 27.37
CA PHE A 191 -19.21 -20.82 26.56
C PHE A 191 -18.34 -20.95 25.30
N ASP A 192 -18.05 -19.83 24.63
CA ASP A 192 -17.20 -19.80 23.45
C ASP A 192 -15.81 -20.38 23.76
N ALA A 193 -15.24 -20.09 24.94
CA ALA A 193 -13.95 -20.65 25.38
C ALA A 193 -14.00 -22.16 25.70
N LEU A 194 -15.17 -22.71 26.06
CA LEU A 194 -15.35 -24.14 26.29
C LEU A 194 -15.46 -24.92 24.97
N MET A 195 -16.08 -24.34 23.95
CA MET A 195 -16.30 -25.00 22.66
C MET A 195 -15.01 -25.48 22.00
N ASP A 196 -13.95 -24.69 22.10
CA ASP A 196 -12.62 -25.00 21.53
C ASP A 196 -12.06 -26.35 22.03
N ARG A 197 -12.50 -26.82 23.20
CA ARG A 197 -12.03 -28.08 23.80
C ARG A 197 -12.77 -29.31 23.30
N PHE A 198 -14.04 -29.17 22.90
CA PHE A 198 -14.93 -30.29 22.61
C PHE A 198 -15.23 -30.48 21.12
N ASN A 199 -14.53 -29.75 20.23
CA ASN A 199 -14.71 -29.78 18.79
C ASN A 199 -16.19 -29.65 18.37
N VAL A 200 -16.85 -28.62 18.91
CA VAL A 200 -18.24 -28.27 18.63
C VAL A 200 -18.29 -26.94 17.90
N TYR A 201 -19.30 -26.76 17.05
CA TYR A 201 -19.46 -25.58 16.22
C TYR A 201 -20.65 -24.73 16.70
N LYS A 202 -20.42 -23.42 16.85
CA LYS A 202 -21.48 -22.43 17.13
C LYS A 202 -22.23 -22.10 15.86
N VAL A 203 -23.53 -22.38 15.82
CA VAL A 203 -24.32 -22.15 14.59
C VAL A 203 -24.70 -20.68 14.49
N GLU A 204 -25.64 -20.21 15.30
CA GLU A 204 -25.98 -18.80 15.48
C GLU A 204 -26.77 -18.65 16.79
N THR A 205 -26.70 -17.48 17.44
CA THR A 205 -27.50 -17.15 18.63
C THR A 205 -28.75 -16.39 18.23
N VAL A 206 -29.93 -16.84 18.67
CA VAL A 206 -31.19 -16.10 18.48
C VAL A 206 -31.60 -15.52 19.83
N GLY A 207 -31.26 -14.25 20.07
CA GLY A 207 -31.57 -13.58 21.33
C GLY A 207 -30.91 -14.24 22.53
N GLN A 208 -31.72 -14.82 23.43
CA GLN A 208 -31.27 -15.45 24.68
C GLN A 208 -30.91 -16.95 24.51
N ILE A 209 -31.00 -17.48 23.27
CA ILE A 209 -30.72 -18.89 22.98
C ILE A 209 -29.36 -19.02 22.31
N TYR A 210 -28.52 -19.86 22.92
CA TYR A 210 -27.21 -20.27 22.45
C TYR A 210 -27.30 -21.66 21.81
N MET A 211 -26.98 -21.75 20.52
CA MET A 211 -27.08 -22.99 19.75
C MET A 211 -25.71 -23.48 19.27
N VAL A 212 -25.42 -24.74 19.57
CA VAL A 212 -24.19 -25.42 19.15
C VAL A 212 -24.51 -26.77 18.52
N ALA A 213 -23.71 -27.14 17.53
CA ALA A 213 -23.82 -28.40 16.81
C ALA A 213 -22.50 -29.17 16.84
N SER A 214 -22.59 -30.49 16.88
CA SER A 214 -21.46 -31.40 16.67
C SER A 214 -21.82 -32.41 15.58
N GLY A 215 -20.85 -32.77 14.75
CA GLY A 215 -21.08 -33.57 13.53
C GLY A 215 -21.30 -32.73 12.26
N ALA A 216 -21.38 -31.40 12.40
CA ALA A 216 -21.37 -30.43 11.31
C ALA A 216 -20.63 -29.14 11.75
N PRO A 217 -19.79 -28.53 10.89
CA PRO A 217 -19.45 -28.95 9.53
C PRO A 217 -18.45 -30.11 9.47
N GLU A 218 -17.76 -30.42 10.58
CA GLU A 218 -16.85 -31.56 10.67
C GLU A 218 -17.60 -32.79 11.16
N ARG A 219 -17.52 -33.87 10.37
CA ARG A 219 -18.17 -35.15 10.71
C ARG A 219 -17.39 -35.84 11.82
N THR A 220 -18.10 -36.26 12.86
CA THR A 220 -17.54 -37.03 13.97
C THR A 220 -18.54 -38.08 14.43
N GLU A 221 -18.08 -39.28 14.75
CA GLU A 221 -18.91 -40.33 15.35
C GLU A 221 -19.24 -40.03 16.82
N MET A 222 -18.41 -39.20 17.46
CA MET A 222 -18.53 -38.83 18.88
C MET A 222 -19.41 -37.59 19.09
N HIS A 223 -20.22 -37.22 18.09
CA HIS A 223 -21.03 -36.00 18.10
C HIS A 223 -21.91 -35.88 19.36
N ALA A 224 -22.53 -36.98 19.81
CA ALA A 224 -23.38 -37.00 20.98
C ALA A 224 -22.58 -36.87 22.29
N GLN A 225 -21.39 -37.48 22.35
CA GLN A 225 -20.52 -37.39 23.52
C GLN A 225 -19.97 -35.98 23.69
N ASN A 226 -19.47 -35.37 22.61
CA ASN A 226 -18.92 -34.00 22.64
C ASN A 226 -19.97 -32.99 23.14
N ILE A 227 -21.22 -33.13 22.69
CA ILE A 227 -22.33 -32.29 23.15
C ILE A 227 -22.68 -32.54 24.62
N ALA A 228 -22.67 -33.80 25.06
CA ALA A 228 -22.96 -34.14 26.45
C ALA A 228 -21.87 -33.61 27.41
N GLU A 229 -20.59 -33.75 27.04
CA GLU A 229 -19.47 -33.22 27.82
C GLU A 229 -19.49 -31.69 27.88
N LEU A 230 -19.77 -31.03 26.75
CA LEU A 230 -19.95 -29.58 26.72
C LEU A 230 -21.10 -29.13 27.62
N ALA A 231 -22.24 -29.82 27.60
CA ALA A 231 -23.39 -29.49 28.45
C ALA A 231 -23.04 -29.54 29.94
N LEU A 232 -22.26 -30.55 30.35
CA LEU A 232 -21.78 -30.67 31.73
C LEU A 232 -20.79 -29.55 32.07
N ALA A 233 -19.84 -29.25 31.18
CA ALA A 233 -18.88 -28.17 31.37
C ALA A 233 -19.56 -26.78 31.48
N MET A 234 -20.61 -26.53 30.69
CA MET A 234 -21.41 -25.30 30.76
C MET A 234 -22.13 -25.16 32.11
N LEU A 235 -22.68 -26.26 32.64
CA LEU A 235 -23.35 -26.30 33.95
C LEU A 235 -22.39 -26.11 35.13
N GLU A 236 -21.13 -26.50 34.97
CA GLU A 236 -20.08 -26.22 35.95
C GLU A 236 -19.63 -24.76 35.86
N SER A 237 -19.35 -24.26 34.65
CA SER A 237 -18.80 -22.93 34.45
C SER A 237 -19.78 -21.81 34.83
N ILE A 238 -21.10 -22.01 34.65
CA ILE A 238 -22.12 -21.01 34.99
C ILE A 238 -22.08 -20.62 36.47
N ARG A 239 -21.63 -21.52 37.36
CA ARG A 239 -21.54 -21.27 38.81
C ARG A 239 -20.41 -20.32 39.18
N ASP A 240 -19.39 -20.21 38.33
CA ASP A 240 -18.21 -19.39 38.56
C ASP A 240 -18.30 -18.01 37.90
N ILE A 241 -19.33 -17.77 37.07
CA ILE A 241 -19.52 -16.51 36.37
C ILE A 241 -20.08 -15.47 37.34
N LYS A 242 -19.29 -14.43 37.60
CA LYS A 242 -19.74 -13.25 38.36
C LYS A 242 -20.36 -12.25 37.41
N THR A 243 -21.64 -12.00 37.57
CA THR A 243 -22.36 -10.92 36.88
C THR A 243 -22.09 -9.56 37.55
N PRO A 244 -22.22 -8.44 36.81
CA PRO A 244 -21.96 -7.10 37.34
C PRO A 244 -22.80 -6.74 38.57
N ASP A 245 -23.94 -7.43 38.74
CA ASP A 245 -24.95 -7.12 39.74
C ASP A 245 -25.26 -8.34 40.65
N ASP A 246 -24.34 -9.32 40.71
CA ASP A 246 -24.42 -10.56 41.53
C ASP A 246 -25.73 -11.35 41.36
N HIS A 247 -26.36 -11.25 40.17
CA HIS A 247 -27.55 -12.00 39.84
C HIS A 247 -27.18 -13.44 39.48
N GLU A 248 -27.87 -14.40 40.11
CA GLU A 248 -27.80 -15.81 39.74
C GLU A 248 -28.32 -16.00 38.31
N VAL A 249 -27.45 -16.49 37.43
CA VAL A 249 -27.80 -16.80 36.04
C VAL A 249 -28.28 -18.23 35.97
N GLU A 250 -29.54 -18.41 35.58
CA GLU A 250 -30.09 -19.74 35.30
C GLU A 250 -29.98 -20.06 33.80
N ILE A 251 -29.55 -21.28 33.50
CA ILE A 251 -29.52 -21.80 32.13
C ILE A 251 -30.40 -23.04 32.01
N ARG A 252 -31.14 -23.12 30.91
CA ARG A 252 -31.90 -24.32 30.54
C ARG A 252 -31.25 -24.94 29.31
N ILE A 253 -30.76 -26.17 29.48
CA ILE A 253 -30.13 -26.92 28.40
C ILE A 253 -31.08 -27.99 27.88
N GLY A 254 -31.39 -27.94 26.59
CA GLY A 254 -32.11 -28.98 25.85
C GLY A 254 -31.19 -29.66 24.84
N ASN A 255 -31.18 -30.98 24.81
CA ASN A 255 -30.43 -31.77 23.83
C ASN A 255 -31.41 -32.47 22.88
N ILE A 256 -31.20 -32.31 21.57
CA ILE A 256 -31.99 -32.98 20.54
C ILE A 256 -31.02 -33.79 19.66
N PRO A 257 -30.99 -35.14 19.79
CA PRO A 257 -30.34 -35.97 18.80
C PRO A 257 -31.15 -35.91 17.49
N ALA A 258 -30.57 -35.30 16.45
CA ALA A 258 -31.23 -35.09 15.17
C ALA A 258 -30.64 -36.04 14.11
N PRO A 259 -31.41 -36.99 13.56
CA PRO A 259 -30.88 -38.01 12.67
C PRO A 259 -30.50 -37.49 11.28
N LYS A 260 -30.97 -36.30 10.85
CA LYS A 260 -30.55 -35.66 9.60
C LYS A 260 -30.73 -34.15 9.70
N ILE A 261 -29.69 -33.39 9.38
CA ILE A 261 -29.77 -31.93 9.23
C ILE A 261 -29.24 -31.57 7.85
N ILE A 262 -30.06 -30.81 7.11
CA ILE A 262 -29.67 -30.23 5.82
C ILE A 262 -29.15 -28.83 6.14
N SER A 263 -27.84 -28.62 6.06
CA SER A 263 -27.27 -27.28 6.14
C SER A 263 -27.49 -26.61 4.77
N THR A 264 -28.29 -25.55 4.74
CA THR A 264 -28.55 -24.77 3.51
C THR A 264 -27.55 -23.62 3.41
#